data_AF-A0A6A6E8P8-F1
#
_entry.id   AF-A0A6A6E8P8-F1
#
_cell.length_a   1.000
_cell.length_b   1.000
_cell.length_c   1.000
_cell.angle_alpha   90.00
_cell.angle_beta   90.00
_cell.angle_gamma   90.00
#
_symmetry.space_group_name_H-M   'P 1'
#
loop_
_entity.id
_entity.type
_entity.pdbx_description
1 polymer ?
#
loop_
_entity_poly.entity_id
_entity_poly.type
_entity_poly.pdbx_seq_one_letter_code
_entity_poly.pdbx_strand_id
1 'polypeptide(L)'
;MPQYHEAVGTFSNVDEKSIYPRFPKVTFGQAVAVGLGAGFIGALGMVITNQVEQAFTNRPGSYVPGRTVSTHLGLSDSFGRHPDILNHVHHFGMGLLAGPVRAFMSYYGIIGPVATFMHTGIRIMMDQMVENTAGVSALPWTWPINEQVIDIVHKGVYGLVTGYICDRIVRGVDWFNK
;
A
#
# COMPACT_ATOMS: atom_id res chain seq x y z
N MET A 1 -15.67 17.31 7.57
CA MET A 1 -15.18 18.27 6.55
C MET A 1 -14.30 19.28 7.27
N PRO A 2 -13.16 19.73 6.72
CA PRO A 2 -12.42 20.84 7.30
C PRO A 2 -13.39 22.02 7.45
N GLN A 3 -13.58 22.47 8.68
CA GLN A 3 -14.41 23.62 8.98
C GLN A 3 -13.53 24.85 8.79
N TYR A 4 -13.95 25.75 7.90
CA TYR A 4 -13.34 27.05 7.76
C TYR A 4 -14.03 27.96 8.79
N HIS A 5 -13.27 28.34 9.82
CA HIS A 5 -13.72 29.27 10.82
C HIS A 5 -13.31 30.68 10.40
N GLU A 6 -14.29 31.48 9.99
CA GLU A 6 -14.13 32.89 9.67
C GLU A 6 -14.72 33.78 10.77
N ALA A 7 -14.36 35.06 10.75
CA ALA A 7 -14.82 36.03 11.76
C ALA A 7 -16.35 36.14 11.87
N VAL A 8 -17.09 35.76 10.82
CA VAL A 8 -18.55 35.83 10.74
C VAL A 8 -19.25 34.48 10.92
N GLY A 9 -18.51 33.38 11.11
CA GLY A 9 -19.10 32.07 11.31
C GLY A 9 -18.23 30.91 10.83
N THR A 10 -18.79 29.72 10.93
CA THR A 10 -18.16 28.50 10.44
C THR A 10 -18.88 28.03 9.20
N PHE A 11 -18.15 27.81 8.12
CA PHE A 11 -18.69 27.14 6.94
C PHE A 11 -17.84 25.93 6.59
N SER A 12 -18.46 24.99 5.89
CA SER A 12 -17.76 23.90 5.23
C SER A 12 -18.06 24.06 3.75
N ASN A 13 -17.02 24.08 2.91
CA ASN A 13 -17.25 23.78 1.50
C ASN A 13 -17.92 22.40 1.44
N VAL A 14 -18.87 22.22 0.52
CA VAL A 14 -19.35 20.89 0.17
C VAL A 14 -18.09 20.14 -0.25
N ASP A 15 -17.58 19.25 0.61
CA ASP A 15 -16.30 18.62 0.30
C ASP A 15 -16.52 17.72 -0.92
N GLU A 16 -15.45 17.51 -1.68
CA GLU A 16 -15.51 16.66 -2.85
C GLU A 16 -16.00 15.23 -2.50
N LYS A 17 -15.88 14.79 -1.24
CA LYS A 17 -16.50 13.51 -0.78
C LYS A 17 -18.02 13.52 -0.77
N SER A 18 -18.63 14.68 -0.66
CA SER A 18 -20.08 14.89 -0.67
C SER A 18 -20.68 14.76 -2.08
N ILE A 19 -19.88 14.99 -3.12
CA ILE A 19 -20.29 14.91 -4.54
C ILE A 19 -19.94 13.57 -5.20
N TYR A 20 -19.15 12.72 -4.54
CA TYR A 20 -18.79 11.42 -5.12
C TYR A 20 -19.95 10.41 -5.10
N PRO A 21 -19.96 9.44 -6.03
CA PRO A 21 -21.07 8.51 -6.20
C PRO A 21 -21.42 7.80 -4.89
N ARG A 22 -22.72 7.84 -4.52
CA ARG A 22 -23.23 7.17 -3.31
C ARG A 22 -23.03 5.65 -3.39
N PHE A 23 -23.04 5.11 -4.60
CA PHE A 23 -22.87 3.69 -4.91
C PHE A 23 -21.56 3.45 -5.69
N PRO A 24 -20.92 2.28 -5.51
CA PRO A 24 -19.77 1.90 -6.32
C PRO A 24 -20.16 1.77 -7.81
N LYS A 25 -19.20 2.05 -8.71
CA LYS A 25 -19.38 1.95 -10.18
C LYS A 25 -19.26 0.53 -10.71
N VAL A 26 -18.81 -0.40 -9.86
CA VAL A 26 -18.51 -1.78 -10.22
C VAL A 26 -19.17 -2.74 -9.24
N THR A 27 -19.33 -3.99 -9.64
CA THR A 27 -19.74 -5.06 -8.73
C THR A 27 -18.64 -5.40 -7.73
N PHE A 28 -18.98 -6.10 -6.65
CA PHE A 28 -18.00 -6.53 -5.64
C PHE A 28 -16.87 -7.38 -6.24
N GLY A 29 -17.19 -8.36 -7.08
CA GLY A 29 -16.17 -9.20 -7.73
C GLY A 29 -15.23 -8.41 -8.63
N GLN A 30 -15.75 -7.42 -9.37
CA GLN A 30 -14.93 -6.50 -10.14
C GLN A 30 -14.06 -5.61 -9.24
N ALA A 31 -14.58 -5.15 -8.10
CA ALA A 31 -13.79 -4.38 -7.14
C ALA A 31 -12.59 -5.19 -6.61
N VAL A 32 -12.78 -6.48 -6.30
CA VAL A 32 -11.69 -7.37 -5.90
C VAL A 32 -10.65 -7.47 -7.03
N ALA A 33 -11.06 -7.73 -8.27
CA ALA A 33 -10.15 -7.82 -9.42
C ALA A 33 -9.38 -6.51 -9.66
N VAL A 34 -10.05 -5.35 -9.56
CA VAL A 34 -9.43 -4.03 -9.60
C VAL A 34 -8.42 -3.88 -8.47
N GLY A 35 -8.76 -4.33 -7.25
CA GLY A 35 -7.86 -4.33 -6.11
C GLY A 35 -6.59 -5.12 -6.37
N LEU A 36 -6.69 -6.35 -6.89
CA LEU A 36 -5.53 -7.19 -7.23
C LEU A 36 -4.60 -6.47 -8.22
N GLY A 37 -5.17 -5.92 -9.31
CA GLY A 37 -4.41 -5.20 -10.33
C GLY A 37 -3.79 -3.90 -9.79
N ALA A 38 -4.56 -3.12 -9.03
CA ALA A 38 -4.10 -1.88 -8.40
C ALA A 38 -2.95 -2.14 -7.41
N GLY A 39 -3.07 -3.20 -6.60
CA GLY A 39 -2.03 -3.62 -5.66
C GLY A 39 -0.76 -4.06 -6.37
N PHE A 40 -0.87 -4.80 -7.47
CA PHE A 40 0.29 -5.14 -8.29
C PHE A 40 0.98 -3.91 -8.88
N ILE A 41 0.22 -2.95 -9.44
CA ILE A 41 0.77 -1.69 -9.98
C ILE A 41 1.40 -0.85 -8.85
N GLY A 42 0.78 -0.81 -7.67
CA GLY A 42 1.34 -0.17 -6.49
C GLY A 42 2.68 -0.80 -6.07
N ALA A 43 2.79 -2.12 -6.13
CA ALA A 43 4.03 -2.83 -5.81
C ALA A 43 5.13 -2.54 -6.84
N LEU A 44 4.80 -2.41 -8.13
CA LEU A 44 5.74 -1.95 -9.15
C LEU A 44 6.27 -0.55 -8.83
N GLY A 45 5.39 0.40 -8.49
CA GLY A 45 5.80 1.76 -8.10
C GLY A 45 6.70 1.77 -6.86
N MET A 46 6.38 0.94 -5.87
CA MET A 46 7.22 0.75 -4.68
C MET A 46 8.61 0.21 -5.03
N VAL A 47 8.69 -0.83 -5.85
CA VAL A 47 9.97 -1.44 -6.27
C VAL A 47 10.83 -0.43 -7.03
N ILE A 48 10.24 0.30 -7.98
CA ILE A 48 10.95 1.32 -8.76
C ILE A 48 11.49 2.41 -7.83
N THR A 49 10.65 2.95 -6.94
CA THR A 49 11.11 4.01 -6.02
C THR A 49 12.18 3.52 -5.05
N ASN A 50 12.11 2.27 -4.60
CA ASN A 50 13.15 1.65 -3.78
C ASN A 50 14.47 1.49 -4.54
N GLN A 51 14.44 1.06 -5.81
CA GLN A 51 15.65 0.97 -6.63
C GLN A 51 16.28 2.35 -6.87
N VAL A 52 15.45 3.38 -7.11
CA VAL A 52 15.91 4.76 -7.26
C VAL A 52 16.55 5.26 -5.97
N GLU A 53 15.91 5.05 -4.81
CA GLU A 53 16.46 5.39 -3.50
C GLU A 53 17.84 4.75 -3.30
N GLN A 54 17.92 3.43 -3.47
CA GLN A 54 19.16 2.66 -3.30
C GLN A 54 20.29 3.14 -4.22
N ALA A 55 19.97 3.55 -5.45
CA ALA A 55 20.97 4.10 -6.38
C ALA A 55 21.57 5.43 -5.89
N PHE A 56 20.80 6.24 -5.15
CA PHE A 56 21.29 7.51 -4.59
C PHE A 56 21.95 7.34 -3.23
N THR A 57 21.44 6.47 -2.38
CA THR A 57 21.92 6.29 -1.00
C THR A 57 23.02 5.23 -0.89
N ASN A 58 23.22 4.41 -1.92
CA ASN A 58 24.08 3.22 -1.92
C ASN A 58 23.69 2.20 -0.84
N ARG A 59 22.43 2.25 -0.37
CA ARG A 59 21.93 1.32 0.64
C ARG A 59 21.78 -0.08 0.04
N PRO A 60 22.24 -1.14 0.74
CA PRO A 60 22.05 -2.50 0.27
C PRO A 60 20.55 -2.91 0.30
N GLY A 61 20.19 -3.88 -0.54
CA GLY A 61 18.86 -4.49 -0.50
C GLY A 61 18.61 -5.29 0.78
N SER A 62 17.36 -5.30 1.24
CA SER A 62 16.90 -6.20 2.31
C SER A 62 16.42 -7.52 1.72
N TYR A 63 16.82 -8.63 2.34
CA TYR A 63 16.36 -9.97 1.97
C TYR A 63 15.43 -10.61 3.01
N VAL A 64 14.95 -9.82 3.98
CA VAL A 64 13.89 -10.24 4.91
C VAL A 64 12.67 -10.77 4.14
N PRO A 65 12.13 -10.07 3.11
CA PRO A 65 10.96 -10.53 2.37
C PRO A 65 11.15 -11.91 1.71
N GLY A 66 12.27 -12.09 1.01
CA GLY A 66 12.61 -13.35 0.34
C GLY A 66 12.86 -14.48 1.34
N ARG A 67 13.46 -14.17 2.50
CA ARG A 67 13.63 -15.14 3.59
C ARG A 67 12.29 -15.53 4.21
N THR A 68 11.35 -14.60 4.37
CA THR A 68 9.97 -14.90 4.82
C THR A 68 9.30 -15.91 3.91
N VAL A 69 9.34 -15.68 2.59
CA VAL A 69 8.76 -16.62 1.61
C VAL A 69 9.48 -17.96 1.68
N SER A 70 10.81 -17.94 1.76
CA SER A 70 11.61 -19.15 1.89
C SER A 70 11.23 -19.97 3.13
N THR A 71 11.06 -19.33 4.27
CA THR A 71 10.71 -20.00 5.53
C THR A 71 9.31 -20.60 5.45
N HIS A 72 8.31 -19.82 5.04
CA HIS A 72 6.92 -20.29 5.01
C HIS A 72 6.66 -21.38 3.97
N LEU A 73 7.40 -21.37 2.85
CA LEU A 73 7.21 -22.33 1.76
C LEU A 73 8.27 -23.45 1.73
N GLY A 74 9.22 -23.45 2.67
CA GLY A 74 10.30 -24.45 2.73
C GLY A 74 11.28 -24.37 1.55
N LEU A 75 11.56 -23.17 1.02
CA LEU A 75 12.34 -22.95 -0.21
C LEU A 75 13.80 -22.52 0.04
N SER A 76 14.43 -23.00 1.12
CA SER A 76 15.80 -22.61 1.52
C SER A 76 16.83 -22.75 0.40
N ASP A 77 16.78 -23.86 -0.36
CA ASP A 77 17.69 -24.10 -1.49
C ASP A 77 17.45 -23.12 -2.65
N SER A 78 16.20 -22.71 -2.85
CA SER A 78 15.87 -21.69 -3.86
C SER A 78 16.32 -20.30 -3.41
N PHE A 79 16.22 -20.00 -2.11
CA PHE A 79 16.70 -18.73 -1.57
C PHE A 79 18.22 -18.58 -1.70
N GLY A 80 18.98 -19.65 -1.48
CA GLY A 80 20.43 -19.64 -1.69
C GLY A 80 20.84 -19.39 -3.14
N ARG A 81 20.02 -19.81 -4.11
CA ARG A 81 20.32 -19.66 -5.55
C ARG A 81 19.71 -18.42 -6.19
N HIS A 82 18.52 -18.01 -5.76
CA HIS A 82 17.70 -16.98 -6.38
C HIS A 82 17.01 -16.08 -5.33
N PRO A 83 17.78 -15.41 -4.46
CA PRO A 83 17.22 -14.61 -3.36
C PRO A 83 16.37 -13.45 -3.88
N ASP A 84 16.76 -12.80 -4.98
CA ASP A 84 16.02 -11.69 -5.59
C ASP A 84 14.67 -12.11 -6.15
N ILE A 85 14.55 -13.34 -6.68
CA ILE A 85 13.27 -13.85 -7.17
C ILE A 85 12.29 -13.97 -5.99
N LEU A 86 12.73 -14.56 -4.88
CA LEU A 86 11.87 -14.71 -3.71
C LEU A 86 11.54 -13.36 -3.06
N ASN A 87 12.46 -12.39 -3.09
CA ASN A 87 12.19 -11.01 -2.69
C ASN A 87 11.07 -10.37 -3.52
N HIS A 88 11.14 -10.47 -4.85
CA HIS A 88 10.10 -9.96 -5.74
C HIS A 88 8.77 -10.70 -5.56
N VAL A 89 8.81 -12.04 -5.40
CA VAL A 89 7.60 -12.84 -5.10
C VAL A 89 6.91 -12.33 -3.85
N HIS A 90 7.67 -12.02 -2.79
CA HIS A 90 7.09 -11.42 -1.59
C HIS A 90 6.45 -10.07 -1.88
N HIS A 91 7.20 -9.13 -2.47
CA HIS A 91 6.71 -7.76 -2.69
C HIS A 91 5.48 -7.71 -3.59
N PHE A 92 5.49 -8.45 -4.70
CA PHE A 92 4.35 -8.51 -5.61
C PHE A 92 3.19 -9.31 -5.02
N GLY A 93 3.47 -10.42 -4.34
CA GLY A 93 2.44 -11.23 -3.68
C GLY A 93 1.70 -10.45 -2.61
N MET A 94 2.44 -9.81 -1.71
CA MET A 94 1.84 -8.99 -0.66
C MET A 94 1.14 -7.74 -1.21
N GLY A 95 1.69 -7.10 -2.24
CA GLY A 95 1.02 -6.00 -2.93
C GLY A 95 -0.31 -6.43 -3.57
N LEU A 96 -0.31 -7.56 -4.29
CA LEU A 96 -1.51 -8.12 -4.90
C LEU A 96 -2.56 -8.48 -3.83
N LEU A 97 -2.17 -9.07 -2.71
CA LEU A 97 -3.08 -9.43 -1.61
C LEU A 97 -3.61 -8.23 -0.82
N ALA A 98 -2.81 -7.18 -0.64
CA ALA A 98 -3.22 -5.97 0.08
C ALA A 98 -4.11 -5.05 -0.78
N GLY A 99 -4.07 -5.15 -2.11
CA GLY A 99 -4.88 -4.35 -3.02
C GLY A 99 -6.40 -4.50 -2.85
N PRO A 100 -6.96 -5.73 -2.77
CA PRO A 100 -8.37 -5.96 -2.46
C PRO A 100 -8.87 -5.30 -1.18
N VAL A 101 -8.02 -5.19 -0.14
CA VAL A 101 -8.38 -4.46 1.09
C VAL A 101 -8.65 -2.98 0.76
N ARG A 102 -7.82 -2.37 -0.09
CA ARG A 102 -8.03 -0.97 -0.51
C ARG A 102 -9.25 -0.80 -1.41
N ALA A 103 -9.52 -1.78 -2.28
CA ALA A 103 -10.70 -1.77 -3.12
C ALA A 103 -11.98 -1.93 -2.29
N PHE A 104 -11.96 -2.79 -1.25
CA PHE A 104 -13.04 -2.93 -0.28
C PHE A 104 -13.32 -1.60 0.43
N MET A 105 -12.28 -0.93 0.96
CA MET A 105 -12.42 0.41 1.54
C MET A 105 -13.11 1.37 0.57
N SER A 106 -12.67 1.39 -0.70
CA SER A 106 -13.26 2.25 -1.73
C SER A 106 -14.73 1.92 -2.02
N TYR A 107 -15.05 0.63 -2.14
CA TYR A 107 -16.39 0.12 -2.42
C TYR A 107 -17.42 0.59 -1.39
N TYR A 108 -17.01 0.64 -0.11
CA TYR A 108 -17.85 1.11 1.00
C TYR A 108 -17.69 2.61 1.32
N GLY A 109 -17.01 3.37 0.47
CA GLY A 109 -16.91 4.83 0.60
C GLY A 109 -15.82 5.33 1.55
N ILE A 110 -14.93 4.46 2.02
CA ILE A 110 -13.70 4.83 2.72
C ILE A 110 -12.66 5.21 1.65
N ILE A 111 -12.74 6.46 1.20
CA ILE A 111 -12.00 6.99 0.03
C ILE A 111 -11.10 8.18 0.38
N GLY A 112 -10.21 8.49 -0.56
CA GLY A 112 -9.31 9.65 -0.56
C GLY A 112 -7.99 9.41 0.18
N PRO A 113 -7.15 10.46 0.29
CA PRO A 113 -5.80 10.34 0.84
C PRO A 113 -5.73 9.80 2.28
N VAL A 114 -6.71 10.12 3.14
CA VAL A 114 -6.75 9.57 4.51
C VAL A 114 -7.04 8.07 4.51
N ALA A 115 -7.92 7.59 3.62
CA ALA A 115 -8.14 6.15 3.45
C ALA A 115 -6.87 5.44 2.98
N THR A 116 -6.13 6.08 2.08
CA THR A 116 -4.82 5.60 1.64
C THR A 116 -3.80 5.57 2.77
N PHE A 117 -3.71 6.59 3.62
CA PHE A 117 -2.84 6.58 4.80
C PHE A 117 -3.14 5.39 5.72
N MET A 118 -4.42 5.13 6.02
CA MET A 118 -4.83 3.96 6.81
C MET A 118 -4.45 2.64 6.13
N HIS A 119 -4.66 2.54 4.81
CA HIS A 119 -4.30 1.36 4.04
C HIS A 119 -2.78 1.12 4.00
N THR A 120 -1.96 2.17 3.94
CA THR A 120 -0.50 2.06 4.08
C THR A 120 -0.12 1.43 5.42
N GLY A 121 -0.77 1.86 6.52
CA GLY A 121 -0.58 1.22 7.83
C GLY A 121 -0.97 -0.25 7.83
N ILE A 122 -2.11 -0.60 7.24
CA ILE A 122 -2.54 -2.01 7.08
C ILE A 122 -1.50 -2.80 6.27
N ARG A 123 -1.00 -2.24 5.17
CA ARG A 123 0.01 -2.86 4.31
C ARG A 123 1.30 -3.17 5.08
N ILE A 124 1.78 -2.24 5.90
CA ILE A 124 2.95 -2.43 6.76
C ILE A 124 2.68 -3.56 7.77
N MET A 125 1.52 -3.51 8.45
CA MET A 125 1.16 -4.54 9.43
C MET A 125 1.01 -5.94 8.82
N MET A 126 0.54 -6.05 7.57
CA MET A 126 0.50 -7.32 6.85
C MET A 126 1.90 -7.90 6.61
N ASP A 127 2.88 -7.07 6.19
CA ASP A 127 4.29 -7.50 6.08
C ASP A 127 4.82 -7.95 7.44
N GLN A 128 4.61 -7.13 8.47
CA GLN A 128 5.08 -7.45 9.81
C GLN A 128 4.49 -8.73 10.37
N MET A 129 3.22 -9.00 10.10
CA MET A 129 2.62 -10.27 10.50
C MET A 129 3.37 -11.45 9.88
N VAL A 130 3.56 -11.46 8.55
CA VAL A 130 4.19 -12.61 7.88
C VAL A 130 5.71 -12.69 8.16
N GLU A 131 6.39 -11.57 8.27
CA GLU A 131 7.83 -11.55 8.54
C GLU A 131 8.17 -12.00 9.97
N ASN A 132 7.36 -11.58 10.95
CA ASN A 132 7.55 -11.99 12.34
C ASN A 132 7.13 -13.44 12.57
N THR A 133 6.08 -13.95 11.91
CA THR A 133 5.73 -15.39 12.01
C THR A 133 6.79 -16.30 11.39
N ALA A 134 7.52 -15.80 10.39
CA ALA A 134 8.68 -16.50 9.84
C ALA A 134 9.93 -16.39 10.73
N GLY A 135 9.92 -15.54 11.78
CA GLY A 135 11.05 -15.35 12.70
C GLY A 135 12.26 -14.65 12.06
N VAL A 136 12.05 -13.86 11.00
CA VAL A 136 13.12 -13.25 10.20
C VAL A 136 13.23 -11.73 10.33
N SER A 137 12.31 -11.11 11.07
CA SER A 137 12.23 -9.66 11.27
C SER A 137 12.00 -9.32 12.74
N ALA A 138 12.00 -8.03 13.04
CA ALA A 138 11.68 -7.47 14.35
C ALA A 138 10.55 -6.45 14.20
N LEU A 139 9.96 -5.99 15.30
CA LEU A 139 8.87 -5.01 15.26
C LEU A 139 9.37 -3.64 14.75
N PRO A 140 8.59 -2.91 13.93
CA PRO A 140 9.08 -1.70 13.24
C PRO A 140 9.69 -0.62 14.14
N TRP A 141 9.15 -0.44 15.34
CA TRP A 141 9.61 0.55 16.31
C TRP A 141 10.93 0.19 17.00
N THR A 142 11.50 -0.99 16.74
CA THR A 142 12.84 -1.37 17.22
C THR A 142 13.92 -1.21 16.13
N TRP A 143 13.52 -0.91 14.90
CA TRP A 143 14.45 -0.72 13.78
C TRP A 143 15.17 0.63 13.87
N PRO A 144 16.33 0.76 13.20
CA PRO A 144 16.92 2.06 12.92
C PRO A 144 15.90 3.02 12.27
N ILE A 145 15.91 4.29 12.70
CA ILE A 145 14.94 5.29 12.24
C ILE A 145 14.96 5.45 10.71
N ASN A 146 16.12 5.35 10.08
CA ASN A 146 16.25 5.43 8.63
C ASN A 146 15.49 4.29 7.93
N GLU A 147 15.52 3.07 8.45
CA GLU A 147 14.76 1.94 7.88
C GLU A 147 13.25 2.16 8.04
N GLN A 148 12.81 2.72 9.18
CA GLN A 148 11.40 3.08 9.37
C GLN A 148 10.95 4.12 8.33
N VAL A 149 11.76 5.16 8.09
CA VAL A 149 11.47 6.19 7.08
C VAL A 149 11.37 5.57 5.69
N ILE A 150 12.35 4.76 5.30
CA ILE A 150 12.40 4.09 3.99
C ILE A 150 11.17 3.21 3.80
N ASP A 151 10.85 2.38 4.80
CA ASP A 151 9.70 1.48 4.76
C ASP A 151 8.39 2.26 4.58
N ILE A 152 8.16 3.27 5.44
CA ILE A 152 6.96 4.11 5.40
C ILE A 152 6.84 4.85 4.07
N VAL A 153 7.93 5.39 3.53
CA VAL A 153 7.92 6.11 2.25
C VAL A 153 7.53 5.20 1.10
N HIS A 154 8.18 4.04 0.96
CA HIS A 154 7.91 3.14 -0.15
C HIS A 154 6.52 2.47 -0.03
N LYS A 155 6.09 2.10 1.18
CA LYS A 155 4.70 1.66 1.40
C LYS A 155 3.70 2.80 1.19
N GLY A 156 4.10 4.05 1.43
CA GLY A 156 3.36 5.26 1.08
C GLY A 156 3.13 5.38 -0.42
N VAL A 157 4.17 5.19 -1.24
CA VAL A 157 4.07 5.15 -2.71
C VAL A 157 3.12 4.05 -3.16
N TYR A 158 3.28 2.84 -2.62
CA TYR A 158 2.36 1.72 -2.86
C TYR A 158 0.90 2.11 -2.57
N GLY A 159 0.66 2.69 -1.38
CA GLY A 159 -0.67 3.08 -0.93
C GLY A 159 -1.29 4.16 -1.81
N LEU A 160 -0.51 5.18 -2.19
CA LEU A 160 -0.95 6.27 -3.07
C LEU A 160 -1.39 5.74 -4.44
N VAL A 161 -0.56 4.94 -5.08
CA VAL A 161 -0.85 4.35 -6.40
C VAL A 161 -2.07 3.43 -6.32
N THR A 162 -2.07 2.48 -5.38
CA THR A 162 -3.16 1.53 -5.20
C THR A 162 -4.47 2.24 -4.87
N GLY A 163 -4.41 3.21 -3.95
CA GLY A 163 -5.55 3.99 -3.49
C GLY A 163 -6.17 4.84 -4.58
N TYR A 164 -5.35 5.53 -5.39
CA TYR A 164 -5.82 6.35 -6.49
C TYR A 164 -6.55 5.50 -7.53
N ILE A 165 -5.96 4.36 -7.93
CA ILE A 165 -6.57 3.44 -8.91
C ILE A 165 -7.89 2.88 -8.38
N CYS A 166 -7.91 2.39 -7.13
CA CYS A 166 -9.12 1.85 -6.52
C CYS A 166 -10.23 2.90 -6.44
N ASP A 167 -9.93 4.10 -5.94
CA ASP A 167 -10.91 5.18 -5.84
C ASP A 167 -11.44 5.63 -7.20
N ARG A 168 -10.57 5.73 -8.19
CA ARG A 168 -10.97 6.11 -9.55
C ARG A 168 -11.85 5.08 -10.22
N ILE A 169 -11.50 3.80 -10.13
CA ILE A 169 -12.21 2.74 -10.87
C ILE A 169 -13.42 2.23 -10.09
N VAL A 170 -13.26 1.94 -8.79
CA VAL A 170 -14.34 1.34 -7.97
C VAL A 170 -15.39 2.38 -7.61
N ARG A 171 -14.96 3.58 -7.20
CA ARG A 171 -15.87 4.63 -6.72
C ARG A 171 -16.12 5.72 -7.77
N GLY A 172 -15.21 5.93 -8.71
CA GLY A 172 -15.29 7.06 -9.64
C GLY A 172 -14.77 8.37 -9.09
N VAL A 173 -13.90 8.30 -8.10
CA VAL A 173 -13.33 9.42 -7.36
C VAL A 173 -12.00 9.80 -8.00
N ASP A 174 -11.80 11.06 -8.33
CA ASP A 174 -10.54 11.54 -8.87
C ASP A 174 -9.95 12.58 -7.93
N TRP A 175 -8.81 12.27 -7.31
CA TRP A 175 -8.24 13.08 -6.24
C TRP A 175 -7.81 14.48 -6.68
N PHE A 176 -7.73 14.74 -7.99
CA PHE A 176 -7.20 15.98 -8.55
C PHE A 176 -8.21 16.76 -9.39
N ASN A 177 -9.43 16.27 -9.56
CA ASN A 177 -10.50 17.00 -10.25
C ASN A 177 -11.43 17.65 -9.23
N LYS A 178 -11.58 18.97 -9.36
CA LYS A 178 -12.48 19.82 -8.57
C LYS A 178 -13.91 19.70 -9.07
#